data_AF-A0A554WSI0-F1
#
_entry.id   AF-A0A554WSI0-F1
#
_cell.length_a   1.000
_cell.length_b   1.000
_cell.length_c   1.000
_cell.angle_alpha   90.00
_cell.angle_beta   90.00
_cell.angle_gamma   90.00
#
_symmetry.space_group_name_H-M   'P 1'
#
loop_
_entity.id
_entity.type
_entity.pdbx_description
1 polymer ?
#
loop_
_entity_poly.entity_id
_entity_poly.type
_entity_poly.pdbx_seq_one_letter_code
_entity_poly.pdbx_strand_id
1 'polypeptide(L)'
;MDDWTDRWLALETRLAALLLAPREADFVAQLEALLHEARSLFDADADAALLWLVQVGTTSPVGYSAAHALVCWALARAVGPALALAPSEREALERAALTMNVGMTALQDALATQPHGPDARQRALIDTHAARSAQLLRECGVREPRWLAIVEHHHDRDTDDLTTRLLQRLDRYAALLSPRQNRHGRDSVAAMWELLAPQGAAALDAIGAAMLATLGVCPPGAFVRLHDGRVAVVLRRTERPAEPWVAPVLERDGRPIPQPQALDTRTTTEAAVEAALPAAQVRARIHHGRLLRLARALRPAA
;
A
#
# COMPACT_ATOMS: atom_id res chain seq x y z
N MET A 1 3.74 -20.31 9.96
CA MET A 1 3.94 -19.24 8.96
C MET A 1 2.87 -19.35 7.90
N ASP A 2 2.68 -20.56 7.38
CA ASP A 2 1.63 -20.95 6.44
C ASP A 2 0.25 -20.47 6.92
N ASP A 3 -0.12 -20.74 8.18
CA ASP A 3 -1.38 -20.22 8.77
C ASP A 3 -1.55 -18.68 8.68
N TRP A 4 -0.48 -17.90 8.92
CA TRP A 4 -0.58 -16.43 8.86
C TRP A 4 -0.73 -15.93 7.42
N THR A 5 -0.02 -16.52 6.46
CA THR A 5 -0.13 -16.15 5.04
C THR A 5 -1.46 -16.62 4.44
N ASP A 6 -1.92 -17.80 4.83
CA ASP A 6 -3.19 -18.38 4.37
C ASP A 6 -4.36 -17.51 4.84
N ARG A 7 -4.30 -16.98 6.06
CA ARG A 7 -5.30 -16.02 6.57
C ARG A 7 -5.30 -14.71 5.77
N TRP A 8 -4.15 -14.16 5.40
CA TRP A 8 -4.12 -12.98 4.53
C TRP A 8 -4.67 -13.25 3.13
N LEU A 9 -4.36 -14.41 2.54
CA LEU A 9 -4.89 -14.79 1.23
C LEU A 9 -6.41 -14.98 1.29
N ALA A 10 -6.92 -15.57 2.37
CA ALA A 10 -8.35 -15.69 2.61
C ALA A 10 -9.02 -14.32 2.79
N LEU A 11 -8.38 -13.38 3.51
CA LEU A 11 -8.85 -12.00 3.65
C LEU A 11 -8.92 -11.28 2.30
N GLU A 12 -7.87 -11.36 1.48
CA GLU A 12 -7.84 -10.74 0.15
C GLU A 12 -8.95 -11.31 -0.74
N THR A 13 -9.12 -12.63 -0.75
CA THR A 13 -10.18 -13.29 -1.53
C THR A 13 -11.58 -12.85 -1.09
N ARG A 14 -11.83 -12.81 0.22
CA ARG A 14 -13.11 -12.35 0.79
C ARG A 14 -13.35 -10.88 0.50
N LEU A 15 -12.33 -10.03 0.62
CA LEU A 15 -12.44 -8.61 0.29
C LEU A 15 -12.73 -8.41 -1.19
N ALA A 16 -12.05 -9.13 -2.09
CA ALA A 16 -12.30 -9.06 -3.52
C ALA A 16 -13.75 -9.41 -3.86
N ALA A 17 -14.27 -10.51 -3.31
CA ALA A 17 -15.67 -10.89 -3.48
C ALA A 17 -16.63 -9.79 -2.98
N LEU A 18 -16.38 -9.27 -1.77
CA LEU A 18 -17.20 -8.23 -1.16
C LEU A 18 -17.20 -6.91 -1.96
N LEU A 19 -16.05 -6.49 -2.50
CA LEU A 19 -15.93 -5.26 -3.28
C LEU A 19 -16.44 -5.39 -4.71
N LEU A 20 -16.47 -6.60 -5.28
CA LEU A 20 -17.04 -6.88 -6.61
C LEU A 20 -18.56 -7.02 -6.56
N ALA A 21 -19.11 -7.50 -5.45
CA ALA A 21 -20.54 -7.70 -5.25
C ALA A 21 -21.07 -6.96 -3.99
N PRO A 22 -20.91 -5.63 -3.89
CA PRO A 22 -21.19 -4.89 -2.66
C PRO A 22 -22.68 -4.85 -2.27
N ARG A 23 -23.60 -5.13 -3.22
CA ARG A 23 -25.05 -5.11 -3.00
C ARG A 23 -25.62 -6.43 -2.44
N GLU A 24 -24.78 -7.42 -2.20
CA GLU A 24 -25.20 -8.62 -1.50
C GLU A 24 -25.54 -8.32 -0.02
N ALA A 25 -26.31 -9.21 0.61
CA ALA A 25 -26.75 -9.01 1.98
C ALA A 25 -25.55 -8.88 2.95
N ASP A 26 -25.75 -8.08 4.01
CA ASP A 26 -24.81 -7.95 5.13
C ASP A 26 -23.45 -7.31 4.82
N PHE A 27 -23.32 -6.50 3.76
CA PHE A 27 -22.07 -5.83 3.37
C PHE A 27 -21.30 -5.22 4.56
N VAL A 28 -21.99 -4.42 5.38
CA VAL A 28 -21.36 -3.74 6.53
C VAL A 28 -20.84 -4.75 7.56
N ALA A 29 -21.62 -5.77 7.90
CA ALA A 29 -21.21 -6.78 8.88
C ALA A 29 -20.02 -7.61 8.36
N GLN A 30 -20.04 -7.97 7.08
CA GLN A 30 -18.94 -8.68 6.44
C GLN A 30 -17.65 -7.84 6.40
N LEU A 31 -17.77 -6.54 6.09
CA LEU A 31 -16.63 -5.61 6.09
C LEU A 31 -16.03 -5.45 7.50
N GLU A 32 -16.85 -5.27 8.54
CA GLU A 32 -16.36 -5.12 9.91
C GLU A 32 -15.67 -6.40 10.41
N ALA A 33 -16.19 -7.58 10.06
CA ALA A 33 -15.54 -8.85 10.38
C ALA A 33 -14.17 -9.01 9.67
N LEU A 34 -14.10 -8.64 8.39
CA LEU A 34 -12.86 -8.58 7.61
C LEU A 34 -11.86 -7.61 8.25
N LEU A 35 -12.31 -6.41 8.61
CA LEU A 35 -11.50 -5.36 9.21
C LEU A 35 -10.95 -5.77 10.57
N HIS A 36 -11.77 -6.40 11.43
CA HIS A 36 -11.33 -6.92 12.71
C HIS A 36 -10.20 -7.94 12.57
N GLU A 37 -10.34 -8.88 11.64
CA GLU A 37 -9.32 -9.89 11.37
C GLU A 37 -8.04 -9.29 10.77
N ALA A 38 -8.17 -8.39 9.79
CA ALA A 38 -7.03 -7.70 9.18
C ALA A 38 -6.24 -6.91 10.23
N ARG A 39 -6.93 -6.16 11.12
CA ARG A 39 -6.31 -5.44 12.24
C ARG A 39 -5.52 -6.38 13.15
N SER A 40 -6.11 -7.51 13.54
CA SER A 40 -5.44 -8.51 14.37
C SER A 40 -4.16 -9.05 13.72
N LEU A 41 -4.20 -9.37 12.42
CA LEU A 41 -3.02 -9.85 11.69
C LEU A 41 -1.94 -8.79 11.52
N PHE A 42 -2.33 -7.54 11.28
CA PHE A 42 -1.42 -6.41 11.13
C PHE A 42 -0.74 -6.08 12.46
N ASP A 43 -1.49 -6.03 13.56
CA ASP A 43 -0.96 -5.72 14.88
C ASP A 43 -0.02 -6.82 15.40
N ALA A 44 -0.18 -8.06 14.94
CA ALA A 44 0.72 -9.16 15.28
C ALA A 44 2.14 -9.00 14.71
N ASP A 45 2.28 -8.42 13.52
CA ASP A 45 3.59 -8.02 12.94
C ASP A 45 3.37 -7.05 11.77
N ALA A 46 3.42 -5.74 12.05
CA ALA A 46 3.12 -4.70 11.07
C ALA A 46 4.11 -4.67 9.90
N ASP A 47 5.39 -4.94 10.13
CA ASP A 47 6.38 -4.96 9.03
C ASP A 47 6.15 -6.17 8.12
N ALA A 48 5.85 -7.34 8.69
CA ALA A 48 5.53 -8.52 7.90
C ALA A 48 4.22 -8.34 7.12
N ALA A 49 3.21 -7.69 7.71
CA ALA A 49 1.97 -7.33 7.04
C ALA A 49 2.20 -6.37 5.87
N LEU A 50 2.94 -5.28 6.07
CA LEU A 50 3.32 -4.37 4.99
C LEU A 50 4.11 -5.08 3.89
N LEU A 51 5.10 -5.90 4.26
CA LEU A 51 5.89 -6.68 3.30
C LEU A 51 4.99 -7.58 2.46
N TRP A 52 4.11 -8.35 3.10
CA TRP A 52 3.19 -9.24 2.40
C TRP A 52 2.27 -8.48 1.46
N LEU A 53 1.55 -7.47 1.96
CA LEU A 53 0.56 -6.74 1.18
C LEU A 53 1.19 -5.97 0.02
N VAL A 54 2.36 -5.34 0.24
CA VAL A 54 3.09 -4.69 -0.84
C VAL A 54 3.58 -5.73 -1.84
N GLN A 55 4.20 -6.84 -1.44
CA GLN A 55 4.69 -7.83 -2.40
C GLN A 55 3.56 -8.50 -3.19
N VAL A 56 2.45 -8.90 -2.55
CA VAL A 56 1.29 -9.46 -3.26
C VAL A 56 0.68 -8.43 -4.20
N GLY A 57 0.44 -7.20 -3.71
CA GLY A 57 -0.10 -6.11 -4.52
C GLY A 57 0.85 -5.56 -5.58
N THR A 58 2.14 -5.96 -5.57
CA THR A 58 3.13 -5.55 -6.57
C THR A 58 3.53 -6.64 -7.58
N THR A 59 3.15 -7.90 -7.37
CA THR A 59 3.61 -9.03 -8.19
C THR A 59 2.56 -9.60 -9.13
N SER A 60 1.28 -9.26 -8.95
CA SER A 60 0.18 -9.69 -9.81
C SER A 60 -0.76 -8.54 -10.14
N PRO A 61 -1.16 -8.36 -11.42
CA PRO A 61 -2.25 -7.44 -11.77
C PRO A 61 -3.64 -8.06 -11.57
N VAL A 62 -3.74 -9.37 -11.29
CA VAL A 62 -5.01 -10.06 -10.99
C VAL A 62 -5.42 -9.74 -9.56
N GLY A 63 -6.68 -9.33 -9.35
CA GLY A 63 -7.18 -8.92 -8.03
C GLY A 63 -6.64 -7.58 -7.55
N TYR A 64 -6.14 -6.75 -8.47
CA TYR A 64 -5.48 -5.47 -8.18
C TYR A 64 -6.29 -4.58 -7.24
N SER A 65 -7.61 -4.48 -7.43
CA SER A 65 -8.49 -3.62 -6.64
C SER A 65 -8.47 -3.98 -5.15
N ALA A 66 -8.58 -5.26 -4.81
CA ALA A 66 -8.55 -5.75 -3.43
C ALA A 66 -7.16 -5.60 -2.81
N ALA A 67 -6.10 -5.92 -3.56
CA ALA A 67 -4.73 -5.75 -3.10
C ALA A 67 -4.40 -4.27 -2.83
N HIS A 68 -4.81 -3.37 -3.73
CA HIS A 68 -4.65 -1.92 -3.58
C HIS A 68 -5.42 -1.39 -2.37
N ALA A 69 -6.66 -1.84 -2.16
CA ALA A 69 -7.46 -1.48 -0.98
C ALA A 69 -6.78 -1.93 0.33
N LEU A 70 -6.26 -3.16 0.39
CA LEU A 70 -5.53 -3.65 1.56
C LEU A 70 -4.23 -2.88 1.81
N VAL A 71 -3.48 -2.53 0.77
CA VAL A 71 -2.27 -1.71 0.91
C VAL A 71 -2.64 -0.32 1.45
N CYS A 72 -3.65 0.35 0.88
CA CYS A 72 -4.11 1.65 1.36
C CYS A 72 -4.53 1.59 2.84
N TRP A 73 -5.29 0.55 3.21
CA TRP A 73 -5.72 0.32 4.59
C TRP A 73 -4.54 0.08 5.54
N ALA A 74 -3.58 -0.76 5.16
CA ALA A 74 -2.42 -1.06 6.00
C ALA A 74 -1.55 0.19 6.21
N LEU A 75 -1.38 1.01 5.18
CA LEU A 75 -0.68 2.30 5.29
C LEU A 75 -1.46 3.29 6.16
N ALA A 76 -2.78 3.34 6.05
CA ALA A 76 -3.64 4.19 6.87
C ALA A 76 -3.55 3.81 8.35
N ARG A 77 -3.61 2.51 8.65
CA ARG A 77 -3.45 1.98 9.99
C ARG A 77 -2.06 2.27 10.57
N ALA A 78 -1.02 2.18 9.75
CA ALA A 78 0.34 2.49 10.16
C ALA A 78 0.51 3.98 10.50
N VAL A 79 0.10 4.87 9.60
CA VAL A 79 0.42 6.31 9.66
C VAL A 79 -0.57 7.11 10.51
N GLY A 80 -1.85 6.73 10.55
CA GLY A 80 -2.90 7.46 11.27
C GLY A 80 -2.57 7.82 12.73
N PRO A 81 -1.97 6.92 13.55
CA PRO A 81 -1.56 7.24 14.92
C PRO A 81 -0.54 8.38 15.04
N ALA A 82 0.33 8.59 14.04
CA ALA A 82 1.35 9.63 14.07
C ALA A 82 0.80 11.05 13.82
N LEU A 83 -0.45 11.16 13.33
CA LEU A 83 -1.11 12.44 13.03
C LEU A 83 -2.05 12.94 14.14
N ALA A 84 -1.97 12.38 15.34
CA ALA A 84 -2.83 12.73 16.48
C ALA A 84 -4.34 12.68 16.16
N LEU A 85 -4.73 11.85 15.19
CA LEU A 85 -6.13 11.66 14.81
C LEU A 85 -6.88 10.98 15.96
N ALA A 86 -8.10 11.47 16.25
CA ALA A 86 -8.98 10.84 17.22
C ALA A 86 -9.24 9.35 16.84
N PRO A 87 -9.51 8.45 17.81
CA PRO A 87 -9.80 7.05 17.49
C PRO A 87 -10.88 6.86 16.43
N SER A 88 -12.00 7.60 16.50
CA SER A 88 -13.08 7.56 15.50
C SER A 88 -12.63 8.01 14.10
N GLU A 89 -11.73 9.00 14.02
CA GLU A 89 -11.16 9.47 12.76
C GLU A 89 -10.28 8.40 12.10
N ARG A 90 -9.48 7.68 12.91
CA ARG A 90 -8.66 6.57 12.42
C ARG A 90 -9.50 5.40 11.95
N GLU A 91 -10.58 5.09 12.66
CA GLU A 91 -11.50 4.04 12.21
C GLU A 91 -12.20 4.38 10.89
N ALA A 92 -12.69 5.62 10.76
CA ALA A 92 -13.30 6.10 9.52
C ALA A 92 -12.31 6.11 8.35
N LEU A 93 -11.05 6.49 8.60
CA LEU A 93 -9.97 6.42 7.62
C LEU A 93 -9.71 4.99 7.15
N GLU A 94 -9.61 4.04 8.07
CA GLU A 94 -9.38 2.62 7.73
C GLU A 94 -10.53 2.06 6.89
N ARG A 95 -11.78 2.33 7.27
CA ARG A 95 -12.97 1.92 6.50
C ARG A 95 -13.00 2.56 5.12
N ALA A 96 -12.69 3.86 5.05
CA ALA A 96 -12.60 4.57 3.78
C ALA A 96 -11.50 4.00 2.87
N ALA A 97 -10.31 3.71 3.41
CA ALA A 97 -9.21 3.16 2.63
C ALA A 97 -9.54 1.81 1.97
N LEU A 98 -10.30 0.95 2.64
CA LEU A 98 -10.76 -0.33 2.07
C LEU A 98 -11.85 -0.18 1.00
N THR A 99 -12.60 0.91 1.02
CA THR A 99 -13.87 1.01 0.25
C THR A 99 -13.96 2.20 -0.70
N MET A 100 -12.99 3.12 -0.70
CA MET A 100 -13.02 4.35 -1.49
C MET A 100 -13.20 4.10 -2.99
N ASN A 101 -12.74 2.95 -3.47
CA ASN A 101 -12.78 2.56 -4.88
C ASN A 101 -13.91 1.59 -5.23
N VAL A 102 -14.84 1.29 -4.30
CA VAL A 102 -15.88 0.27 -4.52
C VAL A 102 -16.76 0.53 -5.75
N GLY A 103 -16.98 1.80 -6.10
CA GLY A 103 -17.73 2.21 -7.30
C GLY A 103 -16.99 1.98 -8.63
N MET A 104 -15.72 1.57 -8.58
CA MET A 104 -14.90 1.25 -9.74
C MET A 104 -14.09 -0.04 -9.61
N THR A 105 -14.34 -0.92 -8.63
CA THR A 105 -13.59 -2.16 -8.38
C THR A 105 -13.30 -2.95 -9.67
N ALA A 106 -14.35 -3.34 -10.41
CA ALA A 106 -14.22 -4.12 -11.64
C ALA A 106 -13.48 -3.38 -12.76
N LEU A 107 -13.66 -2.06 -12.86
CA LEU A 107 -12.92 -1.23 -13.82
C LEU A 107 -11.44 -1.15 -13.42
N GLN A 108 -11.13 -1.06 -12.14
CA GLN A 108 -9.78 -0.99 -11.62
C GLN A 108 -9.00 -2.27 -11.94
N ASP A 109 -9.62 -3.44 -11.79
CA ASP A 109 -9.04 -4.73 -12.18
C ASP A 109 -8.82 -4.84 -13.70
N ALA A 110 -9.79 -4.39 -14.50
CA ALA A 110 -9.65 -4.36 -15.95
C ALA A 110 -8.49 -3.44 -16.39
N LEU A 111 -8.39 -2.24 -15.81
CA LEU A 111 -7.32 -1.27 -16.13
C LEU A 111 -5.93 -1.76 -15.71
N ALA A 112 -5.82 -2.55 -14.63
CA ALA A 112 -4.55 -3.11 -14.19
C ALA A 112 -3.93 -4.05 -15.24
N THR A 113 -4.77 -4.73 -16.01
CA THR A 113 -4.36 -5.66 -17.08
C THR A 113 -4.45 -5.08 -18.49
N GLN A 114 -4.92 -3.83 -18.62
CA GLN A 114 -5.09 -3.17 -19.91
C GLN A 114 -3.75 -2.63 -20.45
N PRO A 115 -3.39 -2.91 -21.73
CA PRO A 115 -2.11 -2.49 -22.29
C PRO A 115 -2.05 -1.00 -22.63
N HIS A 116 -3.20 -0.36 -22.89
CA HIS A 116 -3.31 1.06 -23.23
C HIS A 116 -3.92 1.88 -22.09
N GLY A 117 -3.80 3.21 -22.17
CA GLY A 117 -4.46 4.12 -21.24
C GLY A 117 -6.00 4.00 -21.28
N PRO A 118 -6.70 4.52 -20.26
CA PRO A 118 -8.16 4.52 -20.23
C PRO A 118 -8.72 5.34 -21.39
N ASP A 119 -9.77 4.83 -22.04
CA ASP A 119 -10.55 5.58 -23.03
C ASP A 119 -11.40 6.69 -22.37
N ALA A 120 -12.12 7.49 -23.17
CA ALA A 120 -12.94 8.59 -22.67
C ALA A 120 -14.06 8.15 -21.71
N ARG A 121 -14.65 6.96 -21.94
CA ARG A 121 -15.70 6.41 -21.08
C ARG A 121 -15.12 5.91 -19.77
N GLN A 122 -14.02 5.17 -19.82
CA GLN A 122 -13.29 4.72 -18.65
C GLN A 122 -12.77 5.91 -17.83
N ARG A 123 -12.30 6.97 -18.49
CA ARG A 123 -11.92 8.24 -17.87
C ARG A 123 -13.09 8.86 -17.10
N ALA A 124 -14.27 9.00 -17.72
CA ALA A 124 -15.44 9.53 -17.03
C ALA A 124 -15.86 8.69 -15.80
N LEU A 125 -15.70 7.37 -15.88
CA LEU A 125 -15.93 6.48 -14.73
C LEU A 125 -14.87 6.72 -13.64
N ILE A 126 -13.60 6.81 -13.99
CA ILE A 126 -12.53 7.16 -13.05
C ILE A 126 -12.81 8.53 -12.43
N ASP A 127 -13.21 9.54 -13.17
CA ASP A 127 -13.35 10.89 -12.61
C ASP A 127 -14.55 11.01 -11.64
N THR A 128 -15.54 10.11 -11.75
CA THR A 128 -16.75 10.10 -10.92
C THR A 128 -16.77 9.02 -9.84
N HIS A 129 -15.74 8.18 -9.72
CA HIS A 129 -15.81 6.99 -8.85
C HIS A 129 -15.97 7.35 -7.37
N ALA A 130 -15.36 8.43 -6.87
CA ALA A 130 -15.44 8.79 -5.45
C ALA A 130 -16.89 9.01 -4.99
N ALA A 131 -17.63 9.86 -5.71
CA ALA A 131 -19.06 10.08 -5.47
C ALA A 131 -19.89 8.80 -5.63
N ARG A 132 -19.62 8.00 -6.67
CA ARG A 132 -20.32 6.73 -6.91
C ARG A 132 -20.04 5.69 -5.82
N SER A 133 -18.82 5.63 -5.30
CA SER A 133 -18.43 4.79 -4.17
C SER A 133 -19.19 5.19 -2.91
N ALA A 134 -19.24 6.49 -2.58
CA ALA A 134 -19.98 6.98 -1.42
C ALA A 134 -21.49 6.69 -1.55
N GLN A 135 -22.08 6.90 -2.73
CA GLN A 135 -23.47 6.54 -2.99
C GLN A 135 -23.70 5.03 -2.82
N LEU A 136 -22.85 4.20 -3.40
CA LEU A 136 -22.95 2.75 -3.30
C LEU A 136 -22.87 2.28 -1.84
N LEU A 137 -21.95 2.82 -1.04
CA LEU A 137 -21.84 2.51 0.38
C LEU A 137 -23.11 2.88 1.16
N ARG A 138 -23.74 4.03 0.84
CA ARG A 138 -25.05 4.40 1.41
C ARG A 138 -26.14 3.38 1.06
N GLU A 139 -26.18 2.92 -0.19
CA GLU A 139 -27.11 1.88 -0.66
C GLU A 139 -26.88 0.55 0.09
N CYS A 140 -25.61 0.23 0.40
CA CYS A 140 -25.20 -0.94 1.18
C CYS A 140 -25.42 -0.81 2.69
N GLY A 141 -26.02 0.29 3.16
CA GLY A 141 -26.39 0.49 4.56
C GLY A 141 -25.33 1.19 5.42
N VAL A 142 -24.24 1.70 4.85
CA VAL A 142 -23.28 2.53 5.58
C VAL A 142 -23.93 3.84 6.00
N ARG A 143 -23.87 4.15 7.30
CA ARG A 143 -24.46 5.38 7.88
C ARG A 143 -23.46 6.29 8.56
N GLU A 144 -22.21 5.88 8.72
CA GLU A 144 -21.15 6.67 9.37
C GLU A 144 -20.78 7.88 8.49
N PRO A 145 -21.11 9.13 8.89
CA PRO A 145 -20.95 10.29 8.01
C PRO A 145 -19.48 10.56 7.67
N ARG A 146 -18.58 10.33 8.63
CA ARG A 146 -17.15 10.60 8.46
C ARG A 146 -16.51 9.68 7.42
N TRP A 147 -16.79 8.38 7.49
CA TRP A 147 -16.35 7.41 6.49
C TRP A 147 -16.85 7.79 5.10
N LEU A 148 -18.15 8.07 4.95
CA LEU A 148 -18.74 8.45 3.67
C LEU A 148 -18.12 9.74 3.10
N ALA A 149 -17.88 10.75 3.94
CA ALA A 149 -17.27 12.01 3.53
C ALA A 149 -15.83 11.80 3.01
N ILE A 150 -15.02 11.00 3.72
CA ILE A 150 -13.65 10.70 3.26
C ILE A 150 -13.71 10.00 1.89
N VAL A 151 -14.59 9.02 1.71
CA VAL A 151 -14.76 8.33 0.41
C VAL A 151 -15.22 9.28 -0.69
N GLU A 152 -16.18 10.16 -0.42
CA GLU A 152 -16.73 11.06 -1.42
C GLU A 152 -15.72 12.11 -1.89
N HIS A 153 -14.85 12.58 -0.99
CA HIS A 153 -13.96 13.73 -1.22
C HIS A 153 -12.49 13.36 -1.43
N HIS A 154 -12.13 12.06 -1.50
CA HIS A 154 -10.73 11.65 -1.66
C HIS A 154 -10.07 12.01 -3.01
N HIS A 155 -10.76 12.68 -3.94
CA HIS A 155 -10.13 13.30 -5.13
C HIS A 155 -10.20 14.83 -5.13
N ASP A 156 -10.79 15.44 -4.11
CA ASP A 156 -10.92 16.89 -4.01
C ASP A 156 -9.55 17.52 -3.75
N ARG A 157 -9.12 18.40 -4.66
CA ARG A 157 -7.77 18.97 -4.64
C ARG A 157 -7.55 19.98 -3.51
N ASP A 158 -8.62 20.61 -3.06
CA ASP A 158 -8.59 21.77 -2.15
C ASP A 158 -9.21 21.44 -0.77
N THR A 159 -9.22 20.17 -0.37
CA THR A 159 -9.70 19.79 0.96
C THR A 159 -8.67 20.14 2.03
N ASP A 160 -9.10 20.85 3.09
CA ASP A 160 -8.29 21.10 4.29
C ASP A 160 -8.40 19.97 5.32
N ASP A 161 -9.23 18.97 5.04
CA ASP A 161 -9.47 17.85 5.94
C ASP A 161 -8.26 16.93 6.04
N LEU A 162 -7.62 16.88 7.21
CA LEU A 162 -6.38 16.14 7.43
C LEU A 162 -6.52 14.64 7.11
N THR A 163 -7.65 14.03 7.48
CA THR A 163 -7.90 12.60 7.28
C THR A 163 -8.06 12.27 5.79
N THR A 164 -8.85 13.06 5.05
CA THR A 164 -9.00 12.94 3.59
C THR A 164 -7.67 13.19 2.86
N ARG A 165 -6.93 14.23 3.25
CA ARG A 165 -5.59 14.52 2.69
C ARG A 165 -4.59 13.40 2.95
N LEU A 166 -4.65 12.76 4.12
CA LEU A 166 -3.84 11.57 4.39
C LEU A 166 -4.22 10.46 3.41
N LEU A 167 -5.51 10.12 3.29
CA LEU A 167 -5.96 9.05 2.38
C LEU A 167 -5.52 9.31 0.93
N GLN A 168 -5.65 10.54 0.45
CA GLN A 168 -5.19 10.97 -0.88
C GLN A 168 -3.72 10.64 -1.14
N ARG A 169 -2.85 10.92 -0.15
CA ARG A 169 -1.43 10.62 -0.28
C ARG A 169 -1.15 9.13 -0.23
N LEU A 170 -1.83 8.41 0.65
CA LEU A 170 -1.69 6.95 0.76
C LEU A 170 -2.17 6.23 -0.49
N ASP A 171 -3.28 6.66 -1.11
CA ASP A 171 -3.79 6.12 -2.38
C ASP A 171 -2.76 6.31 -3.51
N ARG A 172 -2.22 7.52 -3.65
CA ARG A 172 -1.17 7.81 -4.64
C ARG A 172 0.10 7.01 -4.37
N TYR A 173 0.48 6.88 -3.10
CA TYR A 173 1.64 6.10 -2.67
C TYR A 173 1.48 4.62 -3.02
N ALA A 174 0.35 4.00 -2.66
CA ALA A 174 0.04 2.62 -3.01
C ALA A 174 0.06 2.41 -4.54
N ALA A 175 -0.53 3.34 -5.30
CA ALA A 175 -0.54 3.29 -6.76
C ALA A 175 0.84 3.47 -7.42
N LEU A 176 1.85 4.01 -6.71
CA LEU A 176 3.25 4.05 -7.17
C LEU A 176 3.98 2.73 -6.89
N LEU A 177 3.62 2.03 -5.82
CA LEU A 177 4.19 0.73 -5.50
C LEU A 177 3.67 -0.34 -6.46
N SER A 178 2.37 -0.34 -6.77
CA SER A 178 1.74 -1.39 -7.58
C SER A 178 2.03 -1.29 -9.09
N PRO A 179 2.23 -2.43 -9.79
CA PRO A 179 2.45 -2.46 -11.23
C PRO A 179 1.16 -2.12 -11.97
N ARG A 180 1.29 -1.37 -13.06
CA ARG A 180 0.27 -1.27 -14.11
C ARG A 180 0.96 -1.49 -15.43
N GLN A 181 0.37 -2.27 -16.32
CA GLN A 181 1.02 -2.68 -17.57
C GLN A 181 1.50 -1.50 -18.43
N ASN A 182 0.83 -0.35 -18.35
CA ASN A 182 1.11 0.83 -19.19
C ASN A 182 1.99 1.91 -18.54
N ARG A 183 2.52 1.70 -17.32
CA ARG A 183 3.25 2.76 -16.57
C ARG A 183 4.75 2.50 -16.58
N HIS A 184 5.46 3.13 -17.51
CA HIS A 184 6.94 3.21 -17.47
C HIS A 184 7.37 4.17 -16.34
N GLY A 185 8.19 3.66 -15.43
CA GLY A 185 8.52 4.31 -14.15
C GLY A 185 9.24 5.65 -14.31
N ARG A 186 8.67 6.70 -13.68
CA ARG A 186 9.45 7.84 -13.18
C ARG A 186 10.35 7.35 -12.05
N ASP A 187 11.45 8.05 -11.80
CA ASP A 187 12.31 7.84 -10.62
C ASP A 187 11.43 7.75 -9.36
N SER A 188 11.33 6.54 -8.82
CA SER A 188 10.41 6.20 -7.74
C SER A 188 10.78 6.86 -6.42
N VAL A 189 12.04 7.26 -6.20
CA VAL A 189 12.43 8.04 -5.01
C VAL A 189 12.01 9.49 -5.16
N ALA A 190 12.21 10.09 -6.34
CA ALA A 190 11.72 11.44 -6.60
C ALA A 190 10.19 11.50 -6.47
N ALA A 191 9.48 10.54 -7.06
CA ALA A 191 8.03 10.43 -6.91
C ALA A 191 7.59 10.19 -5.46
N MET A 192 8.42 9.50 -4.67
CA MET A 192 8.20 9.32 -3.24
C MET A 192 8.35 10.64 -2.48
N TRP A 193 9.43 11.37 -2.71
CA TRP A 193 9.67 12.68 -2.10
C TRP A 193 8.61 13.70 -2.50
N GLU A 194 8.09 13.66 -3.73
CA GLU A 194 6.94 14.47 -4.18
C GLU A 194 5.65 14.16 -3.40
N LEU A 195 5.51 12.98 -2.78
CA LEU A 195 4.39 12.67 -1.89
C LEU A 195 4.64 13.10 -0.44
N LEU A 196 5.90 13.13 -0.03
CA LEU A 196 6.30 13.56 1.32
C LEU A 196 6.27 15.09 1.44
N ALA A 197 6.71 15.83 0.42
CA ALA A 197 6.61 17.28 0.39
C ALA A 197 5.42 17.74 -0.47
N PRO A 198 4.59 18.69 -0.02
CA PRO A 198 3.61 19.34 -0.90
C PRO A 198 4.29 19.91 -2.16
N GLN A 199 3.59 19.90 -3.30
CA GLN A 199 4.14 20.44 -4.56
C GLN A 199 4.58 21.90 -4.38
N GLY A 200 5.86 22.16 -4.66
CA GLY A 200 6.46 23.50 -4.55
C GLY A 200 6.94 23.90 -3.14
N ALA A 201 6.81 23.02 -2.13
CA ALA A 201 7.31 23.27 -0.78
C ALA A 201 8.73 22.70 -0.59
N ALA A 202 9.59 23.46 0.10
CA ALA A 202 10.94 23.03 0.46
C ALA A 202 10.98 22.10 1.68
N ALA A 203 9.87 21.96 2.41
CA ALA A 203 9.78 21.22 3.66
C ALA A 203 8.59 20.26 3.69
N LEU A 204 8.72 19.20 4.50
CA LEU A 204 7.64 18.25 4.77
C LEU A 204 6.55 18.93 5.58
N ASP A 205 5.29 18.68 5.23
CA ASP A 205 4.17 19.00 6.12
C ASP A 205 3.91 17.85 7.11
N ALA A 206 2.88 17.99 7.95
CA ALA A 206 2.58 17.00 8.99
C ALA A 206 2.38 15.58 8.42
N ILE A 207 1.66 15.45 7.30
CA ILE A 207 1.43 14.14 6.67
C ILE A 207 2.74 13.57 6.12
N GLY A 208 3.55 14.39 5.45
CA GLY A 208 4.84 13.97 4.92
C GLY A 208 5.80 13.50 6.01
N ALA A 209 5.90 14.27 7.10
CA ALA A 209 6.70 13.92 8.25
C ALA A 209 6.21 12.62 8.91
N ALA A 210 4.89 12.44 9.07
CA ALA A 210 4.31 11.21 9.62
C ALA A 210 4.57 10.00 8.72
N MET A 211 4.37 10.13 7.40
CA MET A 211 4.68 9.05 6.45
C MET A 211 6.16 8.67 6.49
N LEU A 212 7.08 9.65 6.49
CA LEU A 212 8.52 9.38 6.55
C LEU A 212 8.91 8.71 7.88
N ALA A 213 8.42 9.23 9.00
CA ALA A 213 8.72 8.70 10.33
C ALA A 213 8.16 7.29 10.54
N THR A 214 6.97 7.00 9.99
CA THR A 214 6.29 5.73 10.17
C THR A 214 6.68 4.68 9.14
N LEU A 215 6.78 5.03 7.85
CA LEU A 215 6.99 4.08 6.76
C LEU A 215 8.46 3.97 6.36
N GLY A 216 9.28 4.95 6.71
CA GLY A 216 10.61 5.13 6.14
C GLY A 216 10.55 5.72 4.73
N VAL A 217 11.71 5.82 4.09
CA VAL A 217 11.80 6.24 2.67
C VAL A 217 11.15 5.19 1.77
N CYS A 218 11.33 3.91 2.12
CA CYS A 218 10.73 2.77 1.42
C CYS A 218 10.08 1.84 2.45
N PRO A 219 8.82 1.43 2.25
CA PRO A 219 8.11 0.57 3.17
C PRO A 219 8.58 -0.89 3.01
N PRO A 220 8.38 -1.75 4.02
CA PRO A 220 8.55 -3.19 3.86
C PRO A 220 7.82 -3.72 2.63
N GLY A 221 8.50 -4.57 1.86
CA GLY A 221 8.03 -5.11 0.59
C GLY A 221 8.36 -4.25 -0.64
N ALA A 222 8.87 -3.02 -0.50
CA ALA A 222 9.35 -2.27 -1.66
C ALA A 222 10.68 -2.83 -2.20
N PHE A 223 10.87 -2.71 -3.52
CA PHE A 223 12.15 -2.99 -4.16
C PHE A 223 13.05 -1.76 -4.11
N VAL A 224 14.34 -1.99 -3.83
CA VAL A 224 15.36 -0.94 -3.78
C VAL A 224 16.63 -1.38 -4.50
N ARG A 225 17.36 -0.44 -5.09
CA ARG A 225 18.75 -0.59 -5.52
C ARG A 225 19.65 -0.12 -4.38
N LEU A 226 20.65 -0.93 -4.04
CA LEU A 226 21.69 -0.58 -3.08
C LEU A 226 22.87 0.10 -3.80
N HIS A 227 23.73 0.82 -3.07
CA HIS A 227 24.90 1.50 -3.66
C HIS A 227 25.88 0.57 -4.38
N ASP A 228 25.99 -0.69 -3.97
CA ASP A 228 26.77 -1.71 -4.67
C ASP A 228 26.13 -2.23 -5.98
N GLY A 229 24.93 -1.75 -6.30
CA GLY A 229 24.17 -2.06 -7.50
C GLY A 229 23.25 -3.28 -7.38
N ARG A 230 23.24 -4.01 -6.26
CA ARG A 230 22.30 -5.11 -6.04
C ARG A 230 20.86 -4.59 -5.91
N VAL A 231 19.90 -5.41 -6.30
CA VAL A 231 18.47 -5.15 -6.04
C VAL A 231 18.04 -5.96 -4.81
N ALA A 232 17.39 -5.29 -3.87
CA ALA A 232 16.92 -5.88 -2.63
C ALA A 232 15.43 -5.59 -2.39
N VAL A 233 14.81 -6.39 -1.52
CA VAL A 233 13.47 -6.13 -0.97
C VAL A 233 13.62 -5.63 0.45
N VAL A 234 12.93 -4.55 0.79
CA VAL A 234 12.86 -4.05 2.17
C VAL A 234 12.12 -5.07 3.04
N LEU A 235 12.77 -5.55 4.11
CA LEU A 235 12.21 -6.54 5.02
C LEU A 235 11.50 -5.90 6.21
N ARG A 236 12.15 -4.92 6.87
CA ARG A 236 11.64 -4.25 8.07
C ARG A 236 12.16 -2.82 8.16
N ARG A 237 11.37 -1.97 8.81
CA ARG A 237 11.78 -0.61 9.19
C ARG A 237 12.77 -0.66 10.37
N THR A 238 13.52 0.40 10.54
CA THR A 238 14.36 0.67 11.72
C THR A 238 14.02 2.05 12.28
N GLU A 239 14.67 2.43 13.38
CA GLU A 239 14.62 3.80 13.92
C GLU A 239 15.21 4.85 12.97
N ARG A 240 15.89 4.44 11.91
CA ARG A 240 16.48 5.30 10.88
C ARG A 240 15.70 5.14 9.56
N PRO A 241 14.83 6.09 9.19
CA PRO A 241 13.93 5.97 8.03
C PRO A 241 14.58 5.58 6.69
N ALA A 242 15.87 5.87 6.49
CA ALA A 242 16.61 5.58 5.27
C ALA A 242 17.50 4.32 5.36
N GLU A 243 17.58 3.68 6.53
CA GLU A 243 18.46 2.52 6.78
C GLU A 243 17.64 1.29 7.24
N PRO A 244 16.77 0.72 6.38
CA PRO A 244 15.96 -0.43 6.72
C PRO A 244 16.75 -1.74 6.70
N TRP A 245 16.16 -2.82 7.21
CA TRP A 245 16.62 -4.17 6.88
C TRP A 245 16.18 -4.54 5.48
N VAL A 246 17.07 -5.17 4.71
CA VAL A 246 16.79 -5.57 3.32
C VAL A 246 17.21 -7.02 3.06
N ALA A 247 16.70 -7.63 2.00
CA ALA A 247 17.18 -8.90 1.47
C ALA A 247 17.56 -8.72 -0.01
N PRO A 248 18.85 -8.78 -0.38
CA PRO A 248 19.26 -8.77 -1.78
C PRO A 248 18.68 -9.98 -2.53
N VAL A 249 18.00 -9.72 -3.64
CA VAL A 249 17.32 -10.73 -4.48
C VAL A 249 17.91 -10.80 -5.89
N LEU A 250 18.61 -9.76 -6.34
CA LEU A 250 19.40 -9.79 -7.58
C LEU A 250 20.79 -9.20 -7.34
N GLU A 251 21.77 -9.81 -8.00
CA GLU A 251 23.10 -9.24 -8.16
C GLU A 251 23.06 -7.99 -9.08
N ARG A 252 24.15 -7.21 -9.08
CA ARG A 252 24.28 -6.01 -9.94
C ARG A 252 24.09 -6.30 -11.43
N ASP A 253 24.43 -7.50 -11.88
CA ASP A 253 24.26 -7.95 -13.26
C ASP A 253 22.87 -8.55 -13.54
N GLY A 254 21.96 -8.50 -12.56
CA GLY A 254 20.59 -9.01 -12.68
C GLY A 254 20.45 -10.51 -12.43
N ARG A 255 21.52 -11.23 -12.08
CA ARG A 255 21.40 -12.66 -11.70
C ARG A 255 20.62 -12.81 -10.39
N PRO A 256 19.62 -13.71 -10.32
CA PRO A 256 18.90 -13.96 -9.08
C PRO A 256 19.78 -14.51 -7.98
N ILE A 257 19.56 -14.06 -6.75
CA ILE A 257 20.18 -14.60 -5.53
C ILE A 257 19.26 -15.70 -4.98
N PRO A 258 19.62 -17.00 -5.08
CA PRO A 258 18.70 -18.10 -4.74
C PRO A 258 18.39 -18.20 -3.24
N GLN A 259 19.32 -17.75 -2.40
CA GLN A 259 19.20 -17.76 -0.94
C GLN A 259 19.49 -16.37 -0.38
N PRO A 260 18.55 -15.41 -0.52
CA PRO A 260 18.67 -14.10 0.10
C PRO A 260 18.90 -14.22 1.60
N GLN A 261 19.75 -13.36 2.13
CA GLN A 261 19.96 -13.18 3.57
C GLN A 261 19.55 -11.78 3.98
N ALA A 262 19.11 -11.63 5.23
CA ALA A 262 18.81 -10.32 5.79
C ALA A 262 20.12 -9.52 5.95
N LEU A 263 20.09 -8.27 5.49
CA LEU A 263 21.19 -7.33 5.52
C LEU A 263 20.73 -6.07 6.27
N ASP A 264 21.49 -5.68 7.29
CA ASP A 264 21.28 -4.44 8.03
C ASP A 264 22.02 -3.31 7.31
N THR A 265 21.28 -2.41 6.66
CA THR A 265 21.87 -1.31 5.89
C THR A 265 22.56 -0.27 6.78
N ARG A 266 22.32 -0.28 8.10
CA ARG A 266 23.02 0.59 9.07
C ARG A 266 24.47 0.21 9.30
N THR A 267 24.87 -1.00 8.90
CA THR A 267 26.19 -1.58 9.21
C THR A 267 27.24 -1.30 8.14
N THR A 268 26.84 -0.88 6.93
CA THR A 268 27.76 -0.60 5.83
C THR A 268 27.16 0.37 4.81
N THR A 269 27.97 1.31 4.33
CA THR A 269 27.58 2.30 3.32
C THR A 269 27.37 1.69 1.94
N GLU A 270 28.00 0.55 1.63
CA GLU A 270 27.81 -0.15 0.35
C GLU A 270 26.38 -0.70 0.19
N ALA A 271 25.73 -0.99 1.32
CA ALA A 271 24.36 -1.48 1.37
C ALA A 271 23.32 -0.37 1.56
N ALA A 272 23.71 0.92 1.55
CA ALA A 272 22.72 1.98 1.70
C ALA A 272 21.77 2.01 0.49
N VAL A 273 20.53 2.41 0.75
CA VAL A 273 19.49 2.50 -0.29
C VAL A 273 19.81 3.67 -1.22
N GLU A 274 20.14 3.36 -2.46
CA GLU A 274 20.40 4.35 -3.51
C GLU A 274 19.08 4.83 -4.14
N ALA A 275 18.20 3.88 -4.47
CA ALA A 275 16.93 4.19 -5.14
C ALA A 275 15.84 3.15 -4.84
N ALA A 276 14.58 3.57 -4.70
CA ALA A 276 13.42 2.71 -4.87
C ALA A 276 13.29 2.28 -6.34
N LEU A 277 12.74 1.10 -6.58
CA LEU A 277 12.51 0.54 -7.91
C LEU A 277 11.03 0.14 -8.08
N PRO A 278 10.41 0.43 -9.24
CA PRO A 278 9.11 -0.14 -9.58
C PRO A 278 9.22 -1.66 -9.72
N ALA A 279 8.26 -2.41 -9.19
CA ALA A 279 8.25 -3.88 -9.27
C ALA A 279 8.33 -4.40 -10.72
N ALA A 280 7.74 -3.68 -11.68
CA ALA A 280 7.80 -4.02 -13.11
C ALA A 280 9.24 -4.02 -13.70
N GLN A 281 10.19 -3.36 -13.05
CA GLN A 281 11.60 -3.36 -13.47
C GLN A 281 12.39 -4.54 -12.90
N VAL A 282 11.84 -5.25 -11.90
CA VAL A 282 12.53 -6.35 -11.20
C VAL A 282 12.15 -7.67 -11.86
N ARG A 283 13.05 -8.19 -12.70
CA ARG A 283 12.87 -9.47 -13.42
C ARG A 283 13.36 -10.67 -12.59
N ALA A 284 12.77 -10.86 -11.42
CA ALA A 284 13.14 -11.95 -10.50
C ALA A 284 11.91 -12.71 -10.02
N ARG A 285 12.02 -14.05 -9.91
CA ARG A 285 11.02 -14.84 -9.19
C ARG A 285 11.26 -14.70 -7.70
N ILE A 286 10.38 -13.96 -7.02
CA ILE A 286 10.49 -13.75 -5.58
C ILE A 286 9.81 -14.89 -4.82
N HIS A 287 10.51 -15.46 -3.85
CA HIS A 287 9.96 -16.45 -2.92
C HIS A 287 9.40 -15.76 -1.68
N HIS A 288 8.14 -15.30 -1.74
CA HIS A 288 7.47 -14.55 -0.67
C HIS A 288 7.59 -15.20 0.72
N GLY A 289 7.33 -16.51 0.83
CA GLY A 289 7.46 -17.23 2.11
C GLY A 289 8.88 -17.27 2.67
N ARG A 290 9.92 -17.12 1.84
CA ARG A 290 11.30 -16.97 2.32
C ARG A 290 11.56 -15.55 2.83
N LEU A 291 11.13 -14.52 2.11
CA LEU A 291 11.27 -13.13 2.57
C LEU A 291 10.52 -12.88 3.88
N LEU A 292 9.31 -13.42 4.01
CA LEU A 292 8.55 -13.38 5.25
C LEU A 292 9.26 -14.10 6.40
N ARG A 293 9.90 -15.26 6.15
CA ARG A 293 10.73 -15.93 7.16
C ARG A 293 11.87 -15.04 7.65
N LEU A 294 12.57 -14.40 6.74
CA LEU A 294 13.66 -13.47 7.09
C LEU A 294 13.12 -12.29 7.89
N ALA A 295 12.06 -11.62 7.40
CA ALA A 295 11.47 -10.48 8.07
C ALA A 295 10.95 -10.81 9.48
N ARG A 296 10.31 -11.96 9.67
CA ARG A 296 9.78 -12.36 10.98
C ARG A 296 10.84 -12.89 11.95
N ALA A 297 12.01 -13.29 11.45
CA ALA A 297 13.15 -13.70 12.29
C ALA A 297 13.91 -12.48 12.86
N LEU A 298 13.81 -11.33 12.20
CA LEU A 298 14.31 -10.06 12.70
C LEU A 298 13.40 -9.56 13.82
N ARG A 299 13.99 -9.10 14.93
CA ARG A 299 13.21 -8.56 16.06
C ARG A 299 12.51 -7.26 15.62
N PRO A 300 11.28 -6.99 16.12
CA PRO A 300 10.67 -5.67 15.96
C PRO A 300 11.61 -4.60 16.52
N ALA A 301 11.68 -3.44 15.87
CA ALA A 301 12.24 -2.26 16.51
C ALA A 301 11.42 -1.99 17.79
N ALA A 302 12.10 -1.90 18.92
CA ALA A 302 11.49 -1.60 20.21
C ALA A 302 10.98 -0.15 20.25
#